data_AF-A0A0D6LQD5-F1
#
_entry.id   AF-A0A0D6LQD5-F1
#
_cell.length_a   1.000
_cell.length_b   1.000
_cell.length_c   1.000
_cell.angle_alpha   90.00
_cell.angle_beta   90.00
_cell.angle_gamma   90.00
#
_symmetry.space_group_name_H-M   'P 1'
#
loop_
_entity.id
_entity.type
_entity.pdbx_description
1 polymer ?
#
loop_
_entity_poly.entity_id
_entity_poly.type
_entity_poly.pdbx_seq_one_letter_code
_entity_poly.pdbx_strand_id
1 'polypeptide(L)'
;MHSLAESISSLTRAAVTYGGGALWAFQHKIKCNLFECCDKPYVNPRFDKLHSDLHKLVYGQHLVLDTVEKAIRAHWTNERPKKPLAMSFHGYTGSGKNYVAEIIANNTFK
;
A
#
# COMPACT_ATOMS: atom_id res chain seq x y z
N MET A 1 -24.22 22.95 -45.60
CA MET A 1 -23.82 21.75 -44.81
C MET A 1 -22.50 21.91 -44.05
N HIS A 2 -21.62 22.89 -44.38
CA HIS A 2 -20.35 23.11 -43.65
C HIS A 2 -20.50 23.68 -42.22
N SER A 3 -21.41 24.63 -41.98
CA SER A 3 -21.56 25.28 -40.66
C SER A 3 -22.11 24.36 -39.56
N LEU A 4 -22.84 23.30 -39.92
CA LEU A 4 -23.33 22.31 -38.96
C LEU A 4 -22.18 21.45 -38.44
N ALA A 5 -21.22 21.07 -39.30
CA ALA A 5 -20.08 20.21 -38.97
C ALA A 5 -19.15 20.81 -37.89
N GLU A 6 -18.91 22.12 -37.92
CA GLU A 6 -18.11 22.81 -36.91
C GLU A 6 -18.83 22.86 -35.54
N SER A 7 -20.14 23.10 -35.55
CA SER A 7 -20.96 23.16 -34.32
C SER A 7 -21.04 21.80 -33.61
N ILE A 8 -21.18 20.69 -34.35
CA ILE A 8 -21.12 19.34 -33.74
C ILE A 8 -19.73 19.04 -33.18
N SER A 9 -18.66 19.45 -33.87
CA SER A 9 -17.27 19.22 -33.42
C SER A 9 -16.94 19.95 -32.11
N SER A 10 -17.47 21.16 -31.92
CA SER A 10 -17.28 21.95 -30.71
C SER A 10 -18.04 21.35 -29.52
N LEU A 11 -19.26 20.85 -29.76
CA LEU A 11 -20.06 20.16 -28.75
C LEU A 11 -19.46 18.81 -28.36
N THR A 12 -18.91 18.04 -29.31
CA THR A 12 -18.22 16.78 -28.99
C THR A 12 -16.94 17.05 -28.19
N ARG A 13 -16.16 18.08 -28.55
CA ARG A 13 -14.98 18.49 -27.79
C ARG A 13 -15.33 18.89 -26.36
N ALA A 14 -16.37 19.71 -26.18
CA ALA A 14 -16.86 20.08 -24.86
C ALA A 14 -17.34 18.86 -24.06
N ALA A 15 -18.14 17.97 -24.66
CA ALA A 15 -18.63 16.77 -23.98
C ALA A 15 -17.49 15.82 -23.56
N VAL A 16 -16.45 15.68 -24.38
CA VAL A 16 -15.27 14.86 -24.05
C VAL A 16 -14.42 15.52 -22.96
N THR A 17 -14.24 16.85 -22.98
CA THR A 17 -13.46 17.55 -21.94
C THR A 17 -14.19 17.59 -20.60
N TYR A 18 -15.49 17.93 -20.59
CA TYR A 18 -16.30 17.96 -19.36
C TYR A 18 -16.59 16.55 -18.82
N GLY A 19 -16.95 15.60 -19.69
CA GLY A 19 -17.25 14.22 -19.30
C GLY A 19 -16.01 13.43 -18.87
N GLY A 20 -14.90 13.55 -19.62
CA GLY A 20 -13.64 12.87 -19.30
C GLY A 20 -12.97 13.42 -18.03
N GLY A 21 -13.01 14.74 -17.81
CA GLY A 21 -12.43 15.37 -16.63
C GLY A 21 -13.11 14.95 -15.32
N ALA A 22 -14.44 14.87 -15.31
CA ALA A 22 -15.19 14.42 -14.14
C ALA A 22 -14.85 12.96 -13.78
N LEU A 23 -14.83 12.06 -14.78
CA LEU A 23 -14.47 10.65 -14.55
C LEU A 23 -13.04 10.50 -13.99
N TRP A 24 -12.08 11.27 -14.49
CA TRP A 24 -10.70 11.25 -14.00
C TRP A 24 -10.58 11.76 -12.56
N ALA A 25 -11.37 12.79 -12.19
CA ALA A 25 -11.39 13.33 -10.84
C ALA A 25 -12.00 12.36 -9.82
N PHE A 26 -13.03 11.60 -10.22
CA PHE A 26 -13.72 10.64 -9.34
C PHE A 26 -13.16 9.22 -9.39
N GLN A 27 -12.17 8.94 -10.26
CA GLN A 27 -11.65 7.58 -10.46
C GLN A 27 -11.17 6.92 -9.15
N HIS A 28 -10.51 7.68 -8.27
CA HIS A 28 -9.97 7.15 -7.01
C HIS A 28 -11.10 6.83 -6.04
N LYS A 29 -12.07 7.75 -5.89
CA LYS A 29 -13.28 7.51 -5.08
C LYS A 29 -14.07 6.29 -5.55
N ILE A 30 -14.29 6.15 -6.85
CA ILE A 30 -15.03 5.01 -7.41
C ILE A 30 -14.24 3.71 -7.17
N LYS A 31 -12.93 3.72 -7.43
CA LYS A 31 -12.05 2.57 -7.17
C LYS A 31 -12.10 2.15 -5.71
N CYS A 32 -11.97 3.08 -4.77
CA CYS A 32 -11.95 2.79 -3.34
C CYS A 32 -13.32 2.48 -2.72
N ASN A 33 -14.41 2.68 -3.48
CA ASN A 33 -15.75 2.26 -3.08
C ASN A 33 -16.08 0.84 -3.59
N LEU A 34 -15.43 0.41 -4.67
CA LEU A 34 -15.59 -0.94 -5.24
C LEU A 34 -14.52 -1.92 -4.74
N PHE A 35 -13.32 -1.43 -4.43
CA PHE A 35 -12.17 -2.19 -3.96
C PHE A 35 -11.56 -1.52 -2.73
N GLU A 36 -10.80 -2.30 -1.96
CA GLU A 36 -10.04 -1.75 -0.84
C GLU A 36 -8.87 -0.89 -1.34
N CYS A 37 -8.71 0.28 -0.72
CA CYS A 37 -7.59 1.18 -0.96
C CYS A 37 -6.75 1.32 0.31
N CYS A 38 -5.49 0.92 0.20
CA CYS A 38 -4.49 1.00 1.24
C CYS A 38 -3.71 2.31 1.15
N ASP A 39 -4.34 3.43 1.50
CA ASP A 39 -3.74 4.76 1.42
C ASP A 39 -3.31 5.31 2.79
N LYS A 40 -2.48 6.36 2.77
CA LYS A 40 -2.20 7.16 3.98
C LYS A 40 -3.51 7.73 4.53
N PRO A 41 -3.72 7.72 5.85
CA PRO A 41 -2.74 7.46 6.91
C PRO A 41 -2.67 6.00 7.41
N TYR A 42 -3.49 5.09 6.87
CA TYR A 42 -3.63 3.73 7.38
C TYR A 42 -2.43 2.83 7.07
N VAL A 43 -1.80 3.08 5.92
CA VAL A 43 -0.71 2.26 5.38
C VAL A 43 0.52 3.14 5.23
N ASN A 44 1.41 3.12 6.23
CA ASN A 44 2.58 4.01 6.30
C ASN A 44 3.75 3.31 7.03
N PRO A 45 4.66 2.66 6.29
CA PRO A 45 5.71 1.85 6.89
C PRO A 45 6.78 2.76 7.49
N ARG A 46 7.09 2.53 8.76
CA ARG A 46 8.16 3.23 9.49
C ARG A 46 9.34 2.29 9.64
N PHE A 47 10.10 2.09 8.57
CA PHE A 47 11.21 1.12 8.58
C PHE A 47 12.27 1.41 9.65
N ASP A 48 12.62 2.68 9.86
CA ASP A 48 13.62 3.03 10.89
C ASP A 48 13.11 2.72 12.31
N LYS A 49 11.80 2.92 12.53
CA LYS A 49 11.15 2.56 13.80
C LYS A 49 11.02 1.04 13.94
N LEU A 50 10.65 0.34 12.87
CA LEU A 50 10.60 -1.13 12.81
C LEU A 50 11.97 -1.73 13.18
N HIS A 51 13.05 -1.21 12.59
CA HIS A 51 14.42 -1.65 12.89
C HIS A 51 14.75 -1.44 14.37
N SER A 52 14.52 -0.23 14.89
CA SER A 52 14.77 0.11 16.29
C SER A 52 13.95 -0.78 17.24
N ASP A 53 12.66 -1.00 16.95
CA ASP A 53 11.77 -1.78 17.80
C ASP A 53 12.16 -3.27 17.78
N LEU A 54 12.46 -3.84 16.60
CA LEU A 54 12.95 -5.22 16.51
C LEU A 54 14.29 -5.39 17.26
N HIS A 55 15.23 -4.45 17.11
CA HIS A 55 16.53 -4.53 17.77
C HIS A 55 16.45 -4.37 19.29
N LYS A 56 15.62 -3.45 19.79
CA LYS A 56 15.55 -3.11 21.23
C LYS A 56 14.58 -3.98 22.02
N LEU A 57 13.51 -4.46 21.38
CA LEU A 57 12.44 -5.16 22.09
C LEU A 57 12.51 -6.68 21.93
N VAL A 58 13.16 -7.19 20.87
CA VAL A 58 13.24 -8.63 20.62
C VAL A 58 14.60 -9.17 21.04
N TYR A 59 14.63 -9.85 22.19
CA TYR A 59 15.86 -10.39 22.77
C TYR A 59 16.18 -11.80 22.27
N GLY A 60 17.47 -12.09 22.05
CA GLY A 60 17.96 -13.43 21.70
C GLY A 60 17.59 -13.91 20.29
N GLN A 61 16.89 -13.11 19.49
CA GLN A 61 16.39 -13.47 18.16
C GLN A 61 17.03 -12.58 17.07
N HIS A 62 18.36 -12.55 17.02
CA HIS A 62 19.12 -11.70 16.09
C HIS A 62 18.76 -11.92 14.60
N LEU A 63 18.32 -13.14 14.23
CA LEU A 63 17.88 -13.46 12.87
C LEU A 63 16.62 -12.70 12.43
N VAL A 64 15.81 -12.23 13.38
CA VAL A 64 14.56 -11.50 13.07
C VAL A 64 14.89 -10.18 12.39
N LEU A 65 15.90 -9.45 12.86
CA LEU A 65 16.30 -8.16 12.29
C LEU A 65 16.68 -8.33 10.81
N ASP A 66 17.55 -9.29 10.52
CA ASP A 66 18.07 -9.51 9.17
C ASP A 66 17.07 -10.18 8.21
N THR A 67 16.12 -10.96 8.72
CA THR A 67 15.16 -11.69 7.86
C THR A 67 13.86 -10.91 7.69
N VAL A 68 13.24 -10.49 8.79
CA VAL A 68 11.91 -9.89 8.79
C VAL A 68 11.95 -8.48 8.19
N GLU A 69 12.86 -7.63 8.66
CA GLU A 69 12.95 -6.26 8.16
C GLU A 69 13.28 -6.24 6.67
N LYS A 70 14.27 -7.03 6.23
CA LYS A 70 14.66 -7.11 4.82
C LYS A 70 13.51 -7.61 3.95
N ALA A 71 12.79 -8.65 4.38
CA ALA A 71 11.65 -9.18 3.63
C ALA A 71 10.52 -8.15 3.49
N ILE A 72 10.16 -7.45 4.57
CA ILE A 72 9.12 -6.42 4.55
C ILE A 72 9.56 -5.25 3.65
N ARG A 73 10.78 -4.74 3.82
CA ARG A 73 11.30 -3.62 3.01
C ARG A 73 11.37 -3.99 1.52
N ALA A 74 11.84 -5.20 1.19
CA ALA A 74 11.90 -5.68 -0.19
C ALA A 74 10.50 -5.84 -0.81
N HIS A 75 9.53 -6.34 -0.04
CA HIS A 75 8.15 -6.47 -0.51
C HIS A 75 7.51 -5.10 -0.72
N TRP A 76 7.71 -4.17 0.20
CA TRP A 76 7.09 -2.84 0.17
C TRP A 76 7.63 -1.94 -0.95
N THR A 77 8.93 -2.04 -1.23
CA THR A 77 9.59 -1.24 -2.28
C THR A 77 9.29 -1.74 -3.68
N ASN A 78 8.71 -2.95 -3.81
CA ASN A 78 8.25 -3.48 -5.07
C ASN A 78 6.84 -2.94 -5.39
N GLU A 79 6.72 -2.04 -6.36
CA GLU A 79 5.44 -1.45 -6.78
C GLU A 79 4.45 -2.49 -7.35
N ARG A 80 4.94 -3.64 -7.81
CA ARG A 80 4.13 -4.70 -8.44
C ARG A 80 4.56 -6.08 -7.93
N PRO A 81 4.29 -6.41 -6.65
CA PRO A 81 4.62 -7.71 -6.12
C PRO A 81 3.77 -8.78 -6.80
N LYS A 82 4.41 -9.83 -7.32
CA LYS A 82 3.71 -10.94 -8.00
C LYS A 82 2.85 -11.79 -7.06
N LYS A 83 3.15 -11.76 -5.75
CA LYS A 83 2.52 -12.55 -4.70
C LYS A 83 2.56 -11.79 -3.37
N PRO A 84 1.60 -12.02 -2.46
CA PRO A 84 1.64 -11.45 -1.11
C PRO A 84 2.84 -11.97 -0.32
N LEU A 85 3.36 -11.13 0.59
CA LEU A 85 4.37 -11.57 1.56
C LEU A 85 3.72 -12.44 2.63
N ALA A 86 4.13 -13.70 2.71
CA ALA A 86 3.74 -14.63 3.76
C ALA A 86 4.95 -14.97 4.62
N MET A 87 4.80 -14.91 5.94
CA MET A 87 5.84 -15.25 6.92
C MET A 87 5.26 -16.24 7.93
N SER A 88 6.07 -17.23 8.31
CA SER A 88 5.71 -18.20 9.35
C SER A 88 6.76 -18.19 10.44
N PHE A 89 6.35 -17.91 11.67
CA PHE A 89 7.24 -17.90 12.82
C PHE A 89 7.10 -19.23 13.56
N HIS A 90 8.20 -20.01 13.62
CA HIS A 90 8.24 -21.29 14.32
C HIS A 90 9.13 -21.22 15.56
N GLY A 91 8.83 -22.02 16.59
CA GLY A 91 9.62 -22.10 17.82
C GLY A 91 8.78 -22.41 19.06
N TYR A 92 9.43 -22.48 20.22
CA TYR A 92 8.79 -22.82 21.51
C TYR A 92 7.76 -21.77 21.98
N THR A 93 6.85 -22.15 22.87
CA THR A 93 5.89 -21.21 23.46
C THR A 93 6.62 -20.12 24.27
N GLY A 94 6.07 -18.91 24.33
CA GLY A 94 6.72 -17.79 25.04
C GLY A 94 7.94 -17.17 24.35
N SER A 95 8.37 -17.64 23.18
CA SER A 95 9.55 -17.14 22.45
C SER A 95 9.36 -15.82 21.70
N GLY A 96 8.28 -15.07 21.96
CA GLY A 96 8.02 -13.76 21.35
C GLY A 96 7.46 -13.73 19.92
N LYS A 97 6.98 -14.85 19.35
CA LYS A 97 6.46 -14.87 17.96
C LYS A 97 5.30 -13.88 17.72
N ASN A 98 4.32 -13.87 18.62
CA ASN A 98 3.19 -12.94 18.54
C ASN A 98 3.64 -11.50 18.75
N TYR A 99 4.64 -11.30 19.60
CA TYR A 99 5.21 -9.98 19.89
C TYR A 99 5.93 -9.39 18.68
N VAL A 100 6.68 -10.21 17.92
CA VAL A 100 7.28 -9.80 16.65
C VAL A 100 6.20 -9.41 15.64
N ALA A 101 5.11 -10.19 15.52
CA ALA A 101 4.00 -9.87 14.64
C ALA A 101 3.33 -8.52 15.02
N GLU A 102 3.17 -8.25 16.31
CA GLU A 102 2.64 -6.99 16.82
C GLU A 102 3.56 -5.80 16.51
N ILE A 103 4.89 -5.95 16.70
CA ILE A 103 5.87 -4.93 16.34
C ILE A 103 5.78 -4.59 14.84
N ILE A 104 5.65 -5.62 13.98
CA ILE A 104 5.49 -5.43 12.53
C ILE A 104 4.21 -4.64 12.25
N ALA A 105 3.08 -5.04 12.81
CA ALA A 105 1.80 -4.38 12.59
C ALA A 105 1.84 -2.90 13.02
N ASN A 106 2.32 -2.63 14.24
CA ASN A 106 2.40 -1.28 14.81
C ASN A 106 3.35 -0.34 14.05
N ASN A 107 4.34 -0.89 13.34
CA ASN A 107 5.27 -0.10 12.56
C ASN A 107 4.88 0.04 11.08
N THR A 108 3.93 -0.75 10.61
CA THR A 108 3.54 -0.79 9.19
C THR A 108 2.17 -0.19 8.93
N PHE A 109 1.24 -0.38 9.88
CA PHE A 109 -0.16 0.00 9.77
C PHE A 109 -0.58 0.91 10.93
N LYS A 110 -1.70 1.62 10.75
CA LYS A 110 -2.33 2.50 11.73
C LYS A 110 -3.78 2.10 11.96
#